data_AF-A0A5E4TLN3-F1
#
_entry.id   AF-A0A5E4TLN3-F1
#
_cell.length_a   1.000
_cell.length_b   1.000
_cell.length_c   1.000
_cell.angle_alpha   90.00
_cell.angle_beta   90.00
_cell.angle_gamma   90.00
#
_symmetry.space_group_name_H-M   'P 1'
#
loop_
_entity.id
_entity.type
_entity.pdbx_description
1 polymer ?
#
loop_
_entity_poly.entity_id
_entity_poly.type
_entity_poly.pdbx_seq_one_letter_code
_entity_poly.pdbx_strand_id
1 'polypeptide(L)'
;MTRILSNHLVVGAQWETLIGLQKEATEIRGLARSRDASHFAVADDGAGTRTVGLFSMAAPVKGQGAPEYCALGAVLGAMVDAPNVAFLHPDPDDASATLFLTLRDHRPELDLVMPAADVRARLEQWAAEVEGEITIAGVAPLSFGVADVALTLGDIAKQADQDSSRDARLQAVRKPLPARQLKIATLSLAVLCLVGGGAWWGWSWYDDMQKAKLAAANRVDPVDAYKQALARAIAAEPFSSGASYARRLQYTIQTLPASAGGWRPVAISCNTRECEIQWRRLEGGTFDLLLSQRPNALIVDLDHATEALAPVDAVPPVAKRASATTVKSAAQRLTDDEDEPDDGDARVTPVPRTQFMRTAGARLQSLGDYGMDISLSMPEPLVNAPPQVAGRSDVPPPIAKGEWKMAGHLAFVDSVAGLMMRAGNMSLHELTIVIDDTKPVFSAQGTYYVH
;
A
#
# COMPACT_ATOMS: atom_id res chain seq x y z
N MET A 1 -68.47 5.93 22.42
CA MET A 1 -67.06 5.53 22.61
C MET A 1 -66.71 4.58 21.47
N THR A 2 -65.53 4.72 20.86
CA THR A 2 -65.08 3.83 19.78
C THR A 2 -64.89 2.42 20.30
N ARG A 3 -65.41 1.41 19.58
CA ARG A 3 -65.30 0.00 19.97
C ARG A 3 -64.87 -0.84 18.76
N ILE A 4 -63.96 -1.78 19.03
CA ILE A 4 -63.47 -2.76 18.06
C ILE A 4 -64.27 -4.04 18.25
N LEU A 5 -64.83 -4.58 17.18
CA LEU A 5 -65.58 -5.83 17.16
C LEU A 5 -64.65 -7.00 16.77
N SER A 6 -65.05 -8.22 17.10
CA SER A 6 -64.27 -9.45 16.89
C SER A 6 -63.96 -9.78 15.42
N ASN A 7 -64.66 -9.15 14.48
CA ASN A 7 -64.51 -9.30 13.03
C ASN A 7 -63.71 -8.15 12.38
N HIS A 8 -62.86 -7.44 13.14
CA HIS A 8 -62.04 -6.31 12.69
C HIS A 8 -62.83 -5.07 12.22
N LEU A 9 -64.15 -5.04 12.43
CA LEU A 9 -64.97 -3.85 12.24
C LEU A 9 -64.89 -2.93 13.45
N VAL A 10 -65.00 -1.62 13.22
CA VAL A 10 -64.98 -0.59 14.25
C VAL A 10 -66.24 0.24 14.16
N VAL A 11 -66.87 0.46 15.31
CA VAL A 11 -68.09 1.25 15.52
C VAL A 11 -67.81 2.38 16.51
N GLY A 12 -68.74 3.31 16.63
CA GLY A 12 -68.61 4.49 17.50
C GLY A 12 -67.80 5.62 16.87
N ALA A 13 -67.85 5.78 15.55
CA ALA A 13 -67.26 6.92 14.86
C ALA A 13 -68.07 8.21 15.11
N GLN A 14 -67.39 9.35 15.10
CA GLN A 14 -68.06 10.65 14.90
C GLN A 14 -67.96 11.01 13.42
N TRP A 15 -69.09 10.96 12.71
CA TRP A 15 -69.16 11.24 11.28
C TRP A 15 -69.33 12.73 11.01
N GLU A 16 -68.46 13.28 10.15
CA GLU A 16 -68.53 14.66 9.68
C GLU A 16 -68.34 14.75 8.17
N THR A 17 -69.19 15.50 7.49
CA THR A 17 -69.06 15.73 6.05
C THR A 17 -67.93 16.73 5.79
N LEU A 18 -67.03 16.41 4.85
CA LEU A 18 -65.95 17.31 4.45
C LEU A 18 -66.50 18.46 3.61
N ILE A 19 -66.09 19.69 3.92
CA ILE A 19 -66.56 20.93 3.28
C ILE A 19 -65.76 21.22 2.00
N GLY A 20 -64.53 20.71 1.88
CA GLY A 20 -63.72 20.83 0.66
C GLY A 20 -63.02 22.19 0.50
N LEU A 21 -62.95 23.01 1.55
CA LEU A 21 -62.28 24.33 1.53
C LEU A 21 -60.74 24.22 1.63
N GLN A 22 -60.21 23.06 2.01
CA GLN A 22 -58.78 22.80 2.10
C GLN A 22 -58.46 21.42 1.52
N LYS A 23 -57.16 21.08 1.40
CA LYS A 23 -56.77 19.70 1.10
C LYS A 23 -57.35 18.77 2.17
N GLU A 24 -58.03 17.72 1.75
CA GLU A 24 -58.68 16.72 2.61
C GLU A 24 -57.83 16.29 3.81
N ALA A 25 -56.56 15.92 3.58
CA ALA A 25 -55.66 15.51 4.66
C ALA A 25 -55.40 16.61 5.71
N THR A 26 -55.56 17.89 5.38
CA THR A 26 -55.45 19.01 6.32
C THR A 26 -56.77 19.23 7.05
N GLU A 27 -57.89 19.14 6.35
CA GLU A 27 -59.23 19.24 6.92
C GLU A 27 -59.47 18.13 7.94
N ILE A 28 -59.22 16.86 7.57
CA ILE A 28 -59.28 15.69 8.45
C ILE A 28 -58.39 15.87 9.69
N ARG A 29 -57.16 16.39 9.52
CA ARG A 29 -56.27 16.66 10.68
C ARG A 29 -56.80 17.77 11.58
N GLY A 30 -57.49 18.75 11.02
CA GLY A 30 -58.16 19.82 11.77
C GLY A 30 -59.31 19.27 12.59
N LEU A 31 -60.20 18.50 11.96
CA LEU A 31 -61.33 17.84 12.60
C LEU A 31 -60.90 16.81 13.64
N ALA A 32 -59.91 15.98 13.32
CA ALA A 32 -59.36 15.03 14.27
C ALA A 32 -58.75 15.72 15.50
N ARG A 33 -58.16 16.92 15.35
CA ARG A 33 -57.65 17.69 16.48
C ARG A 33 -58.77 18.27 17.33
N SER A 34 -59.83 18.80 16.72
CA SER A 34 -60.96 19.37 17.48
C SER A 34 -61.76 18.30 18.22
N ARG A 35 -61.82 17.08 17.68
CA ARG A 35 -62.54 15.94 18.27
C ARG A 35 -61.67 14.97 19.07
N ASP A 36 -60.39 15.28 19.27
CA ASP A 36 -59.40 14.41 19.94
C ASP A 36 -59.39 12.96 19.40
N ALA A 37 -59.44 12.85 18.07
CA ALA A 37 -59.40 11.58 17.36
C ALA A 37 -57.96 11.18 17.03
N SER A 38 -57.65 9.90 17.21
CA SER A 38 -56.35 9.31 16.88
C SER A 38 -56.33 8.66 15.50
N HIS A 39 -57.50 8.24 15.01
CA HIS A 39 -57.67 7.57 13.72
C HIS A 39 -58.88 8.14 12.96
N PHE A 40 -58.90 7.94 11.66
CA PHE A 40 -60.01 8.31 10.79
C PHE A 40 -60.26 7.24 9.72
N ALA A 41 -61.50 7.17 9.23
CA ALA A 41 -61.87 6.48 8.00
C ALA A 41 -62.75 7.41 7.16
N VAL A 42 -62.85 7.18 5.86
CA VAL A 42 -63.64 7.98 4.93
C VAL A 42 -64.68 7.10 4.24
N ALA A 43 -65.92 7.60 4.21
CA ALA A 43 -67.02 7.05 3.43
C ALA A 43 -67.28 7.98 2.24
N ASP A 44 -67.55 7.39 1.07
CA ASP A 44 -67.94 8.10 -0.15
C ASP A 44 -69.40 7.77 -0.45
N ASP A 45 -70.22 8.79 -0.72
CA ASP A 45 -71.63 8.63 -1.08
C ASP A 45 -71.85 8.21 -2.54
N GLY A 46 -70.77 8.07 -3.32
CA GLY A 46 -70.82 7.74 -4.75
C GLY A 46 -71.19 8.91 -5.65
N ALA A 47 -71.64 10.03 -5.07
CA ALA A 47 -71.90 11.31 -5.74
C ALA A 47 -70.73 12.30 -5.58
N GLY A 48 -69.66 11.90 -4.87
CA GLY A 48 -68.44 12.67 -4.67
C GLY A 48 -68.41 13.47 -3.36
N THR A 49 -69.43 13.34 -2.50
CA THR A 49 -69.37 13.86 -1.13
C THR A 49 -68.66 12.86 -0.25
N ARG A 50 -67.64 13.32 0.49
CA ARG A 50 -66.85 12.47 1.38
C ARG A 50 -67.16 12.80 2.83
N THR A 51 -67.46 11.77 3.61
CA THR A 51 -67.74 11.88 5.05
C THR A 51 -66.64 11.18 5.81
N VAL A 52 -66.03 11.87 6.78
CA VAL A 52 -64.97 11.31 7.61
C VAL A 52 -65.54 10.81 8.93
N GLY A 53 -65.25 9.55 9.26
CA GLY A 53 -65.50 8.95 10.57
C GLY A 53 -64.27 9.11 11.45
N LEU A 54 -64.41 9.82 12.57
CA LEU A 54 -63.33 10.11 13.50
C LEU A 54 -63.40 9.15 14.71
N PHE A 55 -62.25 8.55 15.04
CA PHE A 55 -62.15 7.50 16.06
C PHE A 55 -61.11 7.84 17.13
N SER A 56 -61.48 7.63 18.39
CA SER A 56 -60.56 7.77 19.54
C SER A 56 -60.17 6.38 20.03
N MET A 57 -59.05 5.88 19.51
CA MET A 57 -58.49 4.58 19.90
C MET A 57 -57.28 4.75 20.81
N ALA A 58 -57.09 3.79 21.73
CA ALA A 58 -55.89 3.68 22.54
C ALA A 58 -54.66 3.46 21.64
N ALA A 59 -53.50 4.01 22.06
CA ALA A 59 -52.27 3.87 21.29
C ALA A 59 -51.88 2.38 21.18
N PRO A 60 -51.49 1.89 19.99
CA PRO A 60 -51.02 0.51 19.84
C PRO A 60 -49.76 0.29 20.69
N VAL A 61 -49.69 -0.87 21.35
CA VAL A 61 -48.49 -1.29 22.10
C VAL A 61 -47.34 -1.47 21.12
N LYS A 62 -46.19 -0.82 21.38
CA LYS A 62 -45.01 -0.87 20.51
C LYS A 62 -44.60 -2.34 20.23
N GLY A 63 -44.52 -2.70 18.95
CA GLY A 63 -43.93 -3.98 18.51
C GLY A 63 -44.90 -5.01 17.94
N GLN A 64 -46.22 -4.76 17.94
CA GLN A 64 -47.19 -5.55 17.19
C GLN A 64 -47.58 -4.83 15.91
N GLY A 65 -47.60 -5.53 14.77
CA GLY A 65 -48.21 -5.01 13.54
C GLY A 65 -49.66 -4.69 13.85
N ALA A 66 -50.07 -3.43 13.63
CA ALA A 66 -51.45 -3.04 13.90
C ALA A 66 -52.37 -3.79 12.92
N PRO A 67 -53.34 -4.59 13.40
CA PRO A 67 -54.31 -5.23 12.50
C PRO A 67 -55.07 -4.16 11.71
N GLU A 68 -55.40 -4.47 10.46
CA GLU A 68 -56.19 -3.59 9.61
C GLU A 68 -57.63 -3.59 10.11
N TYR A 69 -58.11 -2.43 10.57
CA TYR A 69 -59.47 -2.24 11.05
C TYR A 69 -60.28 -1.45 10.02
N CYS A 70 -61.55 -1.79 9.85
CA CYS A 70 -62.46 -1.09 8.94
C CYS A 70 -63.63 -0.44 9.69
N ALA A 71 -64.02 0.77 9.30
CA ALA A 71 -65.17 1.46 9.87
C ALA A 71 -66.46 0.82 9.34
N LEU A 72 -67.32 0.31 10.24
CA LEU A 72 -68.54 -0.37 9.85
C LEU A 72 -69.45 0.53 9.00
N GLY A 73 -69.64 1.79 9.45
CA GLY A 73 -70.44 2.77 8.73
C GLY A 73 -69.94 3.05 7.30
N ALA A 74 -68.63 3.04 7.06
CA ALA A 74 -68.07 3.27 5.73
C ALA A 74 -68.33 2.11 4.76
N VAL A 75 -68.45 0.87 5.26
CA VAL A 75 -68.69 -0.32 4.43
C VAL A 75 -70.19 -0.49 4.14
N LEU A 76 -71.05 -0.11 5.10
CA LEU A 76 -72.50 -0.32 5.03
C LEU A 76 -73.14 0.32 3.79
N GLY A 77 -72.72 1.52 3.40
CA GLY A 77 -73.28 2.24 2.24
C GLY A 77 -73.05 1.54 0.90
N ALA A 78 -72.01 0.71 0.79
CA ALA A 78 -71.75 -0.09 -0.41
C ALA A 78 -72.61 -1.37 -0.48
N MET A 79 -73.25 -1.76 0.62
CA MET A 79 -73.98 -3.04 0.74
C MET A 79 -75.49 -2.91 0.61
N VAL A 80 -76.03 -1.72 0.87
CA VAL A 80 -77.48 -1.46 0.84
C VAL A 80 -77.76 -0.33 -0.13
N ASP A 81 -78.41 -0.66 -1.24
CA ASP A 81 -78.79 0.29 -2.28
C ASP A 81 -80.07 1.06 -1.89
N ALA A 82 -79.95 1.88 -0.85
CA ALA A 82 -81.00 2.78 -0.37
C ALA A 82 -80.39 4.05 0.24
N PRO A 83 -81.02 5.23 0.03
CA PRO A 83 -80.47 6.50 0.52
C PRO A 83 -80.52 6.61 2.04
N ASN A 84 -81.56 6.08 2.68
CA ASN A 84 -81.74 6.13 4.13
C ASN A 84 -81.79 4.72 4.72
N VAL A 85 -80.76 4.35 5.49
CA VAL A 85 -80.62 3.00 6.04
C VAL A 85 -80.44 3.06 7.54
N ALA A 86 -81.22 2.28 8.29
CA ALA A 86 -80.97 2.00 9.70
C ALA A 86 -80.43 0.58 9.84
N PHE A 87 -79.17 0.44 10.25
CA PHE A 87 -78.57 -0.85 10.57
C PHE A 87 -78.72 -1.15 12.06
N LEU A 88 -79.36 -2.29 12.35
CA LEU A 88 -79.62 -2.79 13.70
C LEU A 88 -78.98 -4.17 13.87
N HIS A 89 -78.12 -4.33 14.86
CA HIS A 89 -77.54 -5.63 15.17
C HIS A 89 -77.31 -5.77 16.68
N PRO A 90 -77.71 -6.90 17.33
CA PRO A 90 -77.36 -7.16 18.72
C PRO A 90 -75.85 -7.13 18.91
N ASP A 91 -75.37 -6.49 19.97
CA ASP A 91 -73.93 -6.45 20.21
C ASP A 91 -73.41 -7.86 20.53
N PRO A 92 -72.38 -8.36 19.83
CA PRO A 92 -71.90 -9.73 20.00
C PRO A 92 -71.29 -10.00 21.39
N ASP A 93 -70.79 -8.97 22.08
CA ASP A 93 -70.22 -9.14 23.43
C ASP A 93 -71.14 -8.62 24.54
N ASP A 94 -72.27 -7.98 24.21
CA ASP A 94 -73.28 -7.52 25.19
C ASP A 94 -74.70 -7.64 24.64
N ALA A 95 -75.41 -8.71 25.00
CA ALA A 95 -76.78 -8.96 24.54
C ALA A 95 -77.81 -7.89 24.99
N SER A 96 -77.46 -7.02 25.95
CA SER A 96 -78.32 -5.91 26.37
C SER A 96 -78.15 -4.64 25.52
N ALA A 97 -77.14 -4.63 24.63
CA ALA A 97 -76.81 -3.53 23.74
C ALA A 97 -77.11 -3.88 22.27
N THR A 98 -77.28 -2.83 21.47
CA THR A 98 -77.51 -2.92 20.03
C THR A 98 -76.61 -1.92 19.33
N LEU A 99 -75.95 -2.38 18.27
CA LEU A 99 -75.27 -1.55 17.30
C LEU A 99 -76.33 -0.85 16.47
N PHE A 100 -76.36 0.48 16.56
CA PHE A 100 -77.30 1.36 15.88
C PHE A 100 -76.51 2.30 14.97
N LEU A 101 -76.57 2.05 13.66
CA LEU A 101 -75.94 2.89 12.66
C LEU A 101 -76.97 3.41 11.67
N THR A 102 -76.84 4.66 11.26
CA THR A 102 -77.71 5.25 10.25
C THR A 102 -76.92 5.82 9.08
N LEU A 103 -77.46 5.63 7.87
CA LEU A 103 -77.05 6.33 6.66
C LEU A 103 -78.16 7.29 6.26
N ARG A 104 -77.81 8.55 5.96
CA ARG A 104 -78.69 9.57 5.39
C ARG A 104 -78.11 10.03 4.05
N ASP A 105 -78.86 9.88 2.98
CA ASP A 105 -78.38 10.05 1.60
C ASP A 105 -77.08 9.27 1.33
N HIS A 106 -77.04 7.99 1.70
CA HIS A 106 -75.86 7.09 1.64
C HIS A 106 -74.69 7.46 2.56
N ARG A 107 -74.77 8.56 3.32
CA ARG A 107 -73.69 9.02 4.21
C ARG A 107 -73.92 8.53 5.64
N PRO A 108 -72.92 7.90 6.27
CA PRO A 108 -73.01 7.58 7.69
C PRO A 108 -73.21 8.83 8.54
N GLU A 109 -74.18 8.78 9.44
CA GLU A 109 -74.54 9.91 10.30
C GLU A 109 -74.39 9.52 11.78
N LEU A 110 -75.14 8.50 12.21
CA LEU A 110 -75.08 7.98 13.57
C LEU A 110 -74.33 6.66 13.56
N ASP A 111 -73.42 6.51 14.52
CA ASP A 111 -72.69 5.26 14.74
C ASP A 111 -72.55 5.06 16.26
N LEU A 112 -73.49 4.33 16.83
CA LEU A 112 -73.71 4.24 18.27
C LEU A 112 -73.86 2.79 18.72
N VAL A 113 -73.40 2.53 19.94
CA VAL A 113 -73.77 1.34 20.71
C VAL A 113 -74.70 1.82 21.82
N MET A 114 -75.94 1.31 21.85
CA MET A 114 -76.97 1.78 22.78
C MET A 114 -77.77 0.64 23.39
N PRO A 115 -78.43 0.85 24.56
CA PRO A 115 -79.27 -0.18 25.17
C PRO A 115 -80.38 -0.62 24.21
N ALA A 116 -80.63 -1.93 24.12
CA ALA A 116 -81.63 -2.50 23.22
C ALA A 116 -83.05 -1.95 23.47
N ALA A 117 -83.34 -1.53 24.71
CA ALA A 117 -84.61 -0.90 25.10
C ALA A 117 -84.84 0.48 24.45
N ASP A 118 -83.75 1.21 24.15
CA ASP A 118 -83.82 2.60 23.68
C ASP A 118 -83.81 2.70 22.14
N VAL A 119 -83.45 1.62 21.45
CA VAL A 119 -83.32 1.57 19.98
C VAL A 119 -84.61 1.99 19.29
N ARG A 120 -85.78 1.61 19.82
CA ARG A 120 -87.07 1.92 19.18
C ARG A 120 -87.35 3.41 19.16
N ALA A 121 -87.24 4.03 20.33
CA ALA A 121 -87.45 5.47 20.46
C ALA A 121 -86.44 6.23 19.59
N ARG A 122 -85.18 5.76 19.51
CA ARG A 122 -84.17 6.40 18.67
C ARG A 122 -84.44 6.24 17.17
N LEU A 123 -84.88 5.06 16.73
CA LEU A 123 -85.26 4.81 15.34
C LEU A 123 -86.46 5.67 14.94
N GLU A 124 -87.49 5.75 15.78
CA GLU A 124 -88.67 6.60 15.54
C GLU A 124 -88.30 8.09 15.49
N GLN A 125 -87.41 8.53 16.38
CA GLN A 125 -86.91 9.90 16.36
C GLN A 125 -86.16 10.20 15.06
N TRP A 126 -85.22 9.33 14.66
CA TRP A 126 -84.48 9.51 13.42
C TRP A 126 -85.41 9.44 12.20
N ALA A 127 -86.41 8.56 12.22
CA ALA A 127 -87.40 8.46 11.15
C ALA A 127 -88.26 9.72 10.99
N ALA A 128 -88.49 10.46 12.07
CA ALA A 128 -89.15 11.76 12.01
C ALA A 128 -88.24 12.90 11.50
N GLU A 129 -86.91 12.72 11.55
CA GLU A 129 -85.90 13.70 11.10
C GLU A 129 -85.50 13.52 9.63
N VAL A 130 -85.80 12.36 9.03
CA VAL A 130 -85.42 11.99 7.67
C VAL A 130 -86.59 12.13 6.70
N GLU A 131 -86.35 12.75 5.56
CA GLU A 131 -87.29 12.78 4.44
C GLU A 131 -87.10 11.54 3.56
N GLY A 132 -88.16 10.74 3.37
CA GLY A 132 -88.17 9.59 2.45
C GLY A 132 -88.34 8.24 3.14
N GLU A 133 -88.27 7.17 2.33
CA GLU A 133 -88.38 5.80 2.81
C GLU A 133 -87.10 5.38 3.54
N ILE A 134 -87.26 4.57 4.59
CA ILE A 134 -86.17 4.06 5.43
C ILE A 134 -86.11 2.55 5.25
N THR A 135 -84.92 2.06 4.92
CA THR A 135 -84.63 0.62 4.86
C THR A 135 -83.99 0.15 6.16
N ILE A 136 -84.58 -0.86 6.80
CA ILE A 136 -84.01 -1.50 7.99
C ILE A 136 -83.12 -2.64 7.55
N ALA A 137 -81.82 -2.47 7.79
CA ALA A 137 -80.80 -3.49 7.55
C ALA A 137 -80.37 -4.16 8.86
N GLY A 138 -79.95 -5.42 8.78
CA GLY A 138 -79.27 -6.08 9.90
C GLY A 138 -79.97 -7.35 10.40
N VAL A 139 -79.71 -7.67 11.66
CA VAL A 139 -80.40 -8.74 12.39
C VAL A 139 -81.33 -8.05 13.38
N ALA A 140 -82.49 -7.61 12.89
CA ALA A 140 -83.43 -6.85 13.70
C ALA A 140 -83.75 -7.60 15.01
N PRO A 141 -83.73 -6.93 16.19
CA PRO A 141 -84.22 -7.53 17.42
C PRO A 141 -85.67 -7.97 17.22
N LEU A 142 -86.06 -9.12 17.78
CA LEU A 142 -87.40 -9.76 17.64
C LEU A 142 -88.60 -8.80 17.81
N SER A 143 -88.38 -7.64 18.44
CA SER A 143 -89.33 -6.57 18.72
C SER A 143 -89.65 -5.63 17.53
N PHE A 144 -88.95 -5.70 16.40
CA PHE A 144 -89.05 -4.72 15.29
C PHE A 144 -89.63 -5.26 13.97
N GLY A 145 -90.03 -6.53 13.92
CA GLY A 145 -90.42 -7.18 12.66
C GLY A 145 -89.20 -7.76 11.92
N VAL A 146 -89.42 -8.21 10.68
CA VAL A 146 -88.36 -8.76 9.82
C VAL A 146 -87.60 -7.59 9.18
N ALA A 147 -86.27 -7.62 9.20
CA ALA A 147 -85.44 -6.62 8.51
C ALA A 147 -85.72 -6.65 6.99
N ASP A 148 -85.78 -5.48 6.35
CA ASP A 148 -85.93 -5.36 4.90
C ASP A 148 -84.74 -5.98 4.17
N VAL A 149 -83.54 -5.84 4.76
CA VAL A 149 -82.31 -6.46 4.29
C VAL A 149 -81.63 -7.19 5.44
N ALA A 150 -81.63 -8.53 5.40
CA ALA A 150 -80.92 -9.34 6.38
C ALA A 150 -79.40 -9.23 6.16
N LEU A 151 -78.70 -8.60 7.11
CA LEU A 151 -77.25 -8.41 7.07
C LEU A 151 -76.62 -8.74 8.43
N THR A 152 -75.62 -9.62 8.44
CA THR A 152 -74.86 -9.92 9.66
C THR A 152 -73.55 -9.14 9.70
N LEU A 153 -72.95 -9.03 10.89
CA LEU A 153 -71.59 -8.52 11.03
C LEU A 153 -70.57 -9.34 10.21
N GLY A 154 -70.81 -10.64 10.01
CA GLY A 154 -69.97 -11.51 9.18
C GLY A 154 -70.05 -11.15 7.69
N ASP A 155 -71.24 -10.81 7.19
CA ASP A 155 -71.42 -10.37 5.80
C ASP A 155 -70.70 -9.05 5.54
N ILE A 156 -70.78 -8.11 6.48
CA ILE A 156 -70.10 -6.82 6.39
C ILE A 156 -68.58 -6.98 6.45
N ALA A 157 -68.06 -7.81 7.35
CA ALA A 157 -66.62 -8.09 7.41
C ALA A 157 -66.11 -8.75 6.12
N LYS A 158 -66.87 -9.69 5.57
CA LYS A 158 -66.53 -10.32 4.28
C LYS A 158 -66.53 -9.30 3.14
N GLN A 159 -67.46 -8.35 3.12
CA GLN A 159 -67.45 -7.25 2.15
C GLN A 159 -66.22 -6.36 2.32
N ALA A 160 -65.85 -6.02 3.56
CA ALA A 160 -64.67 -5.20 3.85
C ALA A 160 -63.35 -5.86 3.38
N ASP A 161 -63.27 -7.20 3.45
CA ASP A 161 -62.13 -7.97 2.94
C ASP A 161 -62.11 -8.04 1.40
N GLN A 162 -63.27 -8.14 0.75
CA GLN A 162 -63.40 -8.29 -0.70
C GLN A 162 -63.24 -6.97 -1.45
N ASP A 163 -63.86 -5.91 -0.95
CA ASP A 163 -63.86 -4.58 -1.54
C ASP A 163 -63.04 -3.63 -0.66
N SER A 164 -61.72 -3.79 -0.76
CA SER A 164 -60.73 -3.13 0.09
C SER A 164 -60.52 -1.66 -0.30
N SER A 165 -61.61 -0.88 -0.28
CA SER A 165 -61.51 0.58 -0.37
C SER A 165 -60.61 1.06 0.77
N ARG A 166 -59.47 1.65 0.40
CA ARG A 166 -58.50 2.21 1.36
C ARG A 166 -59.10 3.28 2.26
N ASP A 167 -60.24 3.82 1.86
CA ASP A 167 -60.95 4.87 2.55
C ASP A 167 -61.72 4.33 3.77
N ALA A 168 -62.33 3.15 3.67
CA ALA A 168 -63.05 2.53 4.79
C ALA A 168 -62.11 2.02 5.91
N ARG A 169 -60.80 1.91 5.62
CA ARG A 169 -59.78 1.45 6.56
C ARG A 169 -59.37 2.56 7.53
N LEU A 170 -59.16 2.22 8.80
CA LEU A 170 -58.72 3.18 9.81
C LEU A 170 -57.26 3.60 9.56
N GLN A 171 -57.05 4.91 9.42
CA GLN A 171 -55.75 5.53 9.20
C GLN A 171 -55.35 6.40 10.40
N ALA A 172 -54.07 6.34 10.79
CA ALA A 172 -53.55 7.12 11.91
C ALA A 172 -53.38 8.61 11.56
N VAL A 173 -53.82 9.49 12.46
CA VAL A 173 -53.68 10.95 12.31
C VAL A 173 -52.22 11.37 12.58
N ARG A 174 -51.46 11.72 11.53
CA ARG A 174 -50.05 12.12 11.65
C ARG A 174 -49.91 13.45 12.40
N LYS A 175 -49.23 13.43 13.57
CA LYS A 175 -48.83 14.64 14.32
C LYS A 175 -47.59 15.28 13.67
N PRO A 176 -47.54 16.62 13.47
CA PRO A 176 -46.37 17.28 12.90
C PRO A 176 -45.18 17.26 13.87
N LEU A 177 -43.96 17.08 13.35
CA LEU A 177 -42.70 17.11 14.11
C LEU A 177 -42.37 18.52 14.63
N PRO A 178 -41.76 18.66 15.83
CA PRO A 178 -41.48 19.97 16.43
C PRO A 178 -40.30 20.68 15.73
N ALA A 179 -40.61 21.72 14.95
CA ALA A 179 -39.65 22.47 14.13
C ALA A 179 -38.45 23.11 14.88
N ARG A 180 -38.56 23.31 16.20
CA ARG A 180 -37.50 23.95 17.02
C ARG A 180 -36.29 23.03 17.25
N GLN A 181 -36.51 21.72 17.33
CA GLN A 181 -35.43 20.74 17.56
C GLN A 181 -34.57 20.53 16.30
N LEU A 182 -35.17 20.57 15.13
CA LEU A 182 -34.48 20.46 13.84
C LEU A 182 -33.46 21.58 13.61
N LYS A 183 -33.81 22.83 13.96
CA LYS A 183 -32.91 23.99 13.76
C LYS A 183 -31.63 23.91 14.60
N ILE A 184 -31.71 23.38 15.82
CA ILE A 184 -30.56 23.25 16.72
C ILE A 184 -29.58 22.20 16.20
N ALA A 185 -30.10 21.05 15.76
CA ALA A 185 -29.29 19.95 15.23
C ALA A 185 -28.52 20.34 13.95
N THR A 186 -29.13 21.14 13.08
CA THR A 186 -28.44 21.61 11.86
C THR A 186 -27.30 22.58 12.17
N LEU A 187 -27.48 23.43 13.19
CA LEU A 187 -26.48 24.44 13.53
C LEU A 187 -25.25 23.81 14.19
N SER A 188 -25.45 22.83 15.07
CA SER A 188 -24.35 22.11 15.72
C SER A 188 -23.52 21.30 14.72
N LEU A 189 -24.16 20.67 13.73
CA LEU A 189 -23.46 19.92 12.69
C LEU A 189 -22.56 20.82 11.82
N ALA A 190 -23.06 22.00 11.44
CA ALA A 190 -22.30 22.95 10.63
C ALA A 190 -21.02 23.43 11.33
N VAL A 191 -21.11 23.73 12.64
CA VAL A 191 -19.95 24.14 13.45
C VAL A 191 -18.91 23.02 13.55
N LEU A 192 -19.36 21.78 13.76
CA LEU A 192 -18.47 20.61 13.84
C LEU A 192 -17.72 20.36 12.53
N CYS A 193 -18.39 20.50 11.39
CA CYS A 193 -17.76 20.38 10.07
C CYS A 193 -16.70 21.47 9.82
N LEU A 194 -16.96 22.71 10.24
CA LEU A 194 -15.99 23.81 10.08
C LEU A 194 -14.72 23.60 10.93
N VAL A 195 -14.87 23.18 12.19
CA VAL A 195 -13.72 22.91 13.07
C VAL A 195 -12.93 21.69 12.60
N GLY A 196 -13.63 20.60 12.24
CA GLY A 196 -12.99 19.39 11.71
C GLY A 196 -12.25 19.64 10.39
N GLY A 197 -12.87 20.38 9.46
CA GLY A 197 -12.26 20.74 8.17
C GLY A 197 -11.02 21.62 8.33
N GLY A 198 -11.08 22.64 9.20
CA GLY A 198 -9.95 23.52 9.47
C GLY A 198 -8.74 22.81 10.10
N ALA A 199 -9.00 21.92 11.07
CA ALA A 199 -7.95 21.14 11.73
C ALA A 199 -7.26 20.16 10.74
N TRP A 200 -8.05 19.48 9.90
CA TRP A 200 -7.50 18.56 8.90
C TRP A 200 -6.63 19.27 7.86
N TRP A 201 -7.09 20.42 7.36
CA TRP A 201 -6.36 21.20 6.36
C TRP A 201 -5.07 21.81 6.91
N GLY A 202 -5.08 22.29 8.16
CA GLY A 202 -3.88 22.78 8.83
C GLY A 202 -2.83 21.68 9.07
N TRP A 203 -3.28 20.48 9.44
CA TRP A 203 -2.38 19.34 9.65
C TRP A 203 -1.72 18.89 8.34
N SER A 204 -2.49 18.74 7.25
CA SER A 204 -1.96 18.30 5.97
C SER A 204 -0.91 19.26 5.41
N TRP A 205 -1.16 20.57 5.51
CA TRP A 205 -0.21 21.58 5.05
C TRP A 205 1.13 21.54 5.82
N TYR A 206 1.07 21.32 7.14
CA TYR A 206 2.27 21.21 7.97
C TYR A 206 3.11 19.97 7.62
N ASP A 207 2.46 18.83 7.40
CA ASP A 207 3.13 17.58 7.02
C ASP A 207 3.83 17.71 5.65
N ASP A 208 3.17 18.32 4.67
CA ASP A 208 3.75 18.58 3.34
C ASP A 208 4.98 19.50 3.42
N MET A 209 4.92 20.56 4.24
CA MET A 209 6.06 21.46 4.51
C MET A 209 7.25 20.73 5.14
N GLN A 210 7.00 19.84 6.11
CA GLN A 210 8.06 19.06 6.75
C GLN A 210 8.71 18.07 5.78
N LYS A 211 7.89 17.38 4.97
CA LYS A 211 8.38 16.48 3.91
C LYS A 211 9.22 17.24 2.88
N ALA A 212 8.79 18.42 2.45
CA ALA A 212 9.55 19.25 1.52
C ALA A 212 10.90 19.72 2.10
N LYS A 213 10.94 20.11 3.38
CA LYS A 213 12.19 20.47 4.08
C LYS A 213 13.15 19.29 4.19
N LEU A 214 12.67 18.11 4.54
CA LEU A 214 13.47 16.89 4.60
C LEU A 214 13.98 16.48 3.21
N ALA A 215 13.14 16.58 2.18
CA ALA A 215 13.54 16.30 0.79
C ALA A 215 14.60 17.29 0.29
N ALA A 216 14.50 18.57 0.65
CA ALA A 216 15.50 19.57 0.33
C ALA A 216 16.82 19.35 1.10
N ALA A 217 16.74 18.97 2.38
CA ALA A 217 17.91 18.66 3.21
C ALA A 217 18.65 17.39 2.76
N ASN A 218 17.93 16.40 2.23
CA ASN A 218 18.49 15.14 1.73
C ASN A 218 18.93 15.20 0.26
N ARG A 219 18.92 16.38 -0.37
CA ARG A 219 19.38 16.53 -1.75
C ARG A 219 20.90 16.50 -1.77
N VAL A 220 21.45 15.29 -1.86
CA VAL A 220 22.89 15.08 -2.03
C VAL A 220 23.30 15.65 -3.40
N ASP A 221 24.30 16.52 -3.41
CA ASP A 221 24.88 17.02 -4.66
C ASP A 221 25.43 15.82 -5.46
N PRO A 222 25.03 15.63 -6.74
CA PRO A 222 25.56 14.55 -7.57
C PRO A 222 27.10 14.57 -7.68
N VAL A 223 27.74 15.74 -7.55
CA VAL A 223 29.21 15.86 -7.50
C VAL A 223 29.77 15.21 -6.24
N ASP A 224 29.19 15.48 -5.07
CA ASP A 224 29.64 14.92 -3.80
C ASP A 224 29.41 13.42 -3.74
N ALA A 225 28.26 12.95 -4.26
CA ALA A 225 27.99 11.53 -4.41
C ALA A 225 29.03 10.84 -5.29
N TYR A 226 29.39 11.46 -6.43
CA TYR A 226 30.44 10.94 -7.31
C TYR A 226 31.82 10.93 -6.65
N LYS A 227 32.21 12.02 -5.96
CA LYS A 227 33.49 12.09 -5.23
C LYS A 227 33.60 11.01 -4.15
N GLN A 228 32.53 10.77 -3.40
CA GLN A 228 32.49 9.71 -2.39
C GLN A 228 32.50 8.30 -3.00
N ALA A 229 31.85 8.10 -4.15
CA ALA A 229 31.90 6.83 -4.87
C ALA A 229 33.30 6.57 -5.44
N LEU A 230 33.91 7.58 -6.06
CA LEU A 230 35.27 7.52 -6.61
C LEU A 230 36.30 7.28 -5.51
N ALA A 231 36.22 7.98 -4.37
CA ALA A 231 37.13 7.77 -3.24
C ALA A 231 37.05 6.34 -2.68
N ARG A 232 35.83 5.78 -2.59
CA ARG A 232 35.62 4.39 -2.18
C ARG A 232 36.17 3.39 -3.20
N ALA A 233 36.00 3.66 -4.49
CA ALA A 233 36.55 2.83 -5.55
C ALA A 233 38.09 2.85 -5.52
N ILE A 234 38.71 4.03 -5.41
CA ILE A 234 40.17 4.21 -5.29
C ILE A 234 40.71 3.46 -4.07
N ALA A 235 40.03 3.51 -2.92
CA ALA A 235 40.47 2.83 -1.70
C ALA A 235 40.41 1.29 -1.79
N ALA A 236 39.61 0.73 -2.70
CA ALA A 236 39.50 -0.71 -2.91
C ALA A 236 40.57 -1.27 -3.88
N GLU A 237 41.24 -0.42 -4.65
CA GLU A 237 42.25 -0.85 -5.63
C GLU A 237 43.63 -1.06 -4.98
N PRO A 238 44.42 -2.06 -5.42
CA PRO A 238 45.71 -2.41 -4.81
C PRO A 238 46.85 -1.50 -5.29
N PHE A 239 46.74 -0.20 -5.02
CA PHE A 239 47.78 0.78 -5.37
C PHE A 239 49.10 0.61 -4.59
N SER A 240 49.10 -0.21 -3.54
CA SER A 240 50.29 -0.62 -2.78
C SER A 240 51.12 -1.70 -3.46
N SER A 241 50.53 -2.46 -4.39
CA SER A 241 51.21 -3.54 -5.15
C SER A 241 51.86 -3.02 -6.43
N GLY A 242 52.48 -1.83 -6.34
CA GLY A 242 53.17 -1.16 -7.45
C GLY A 242 54.57 -1.71 -7.74
N ALA A 243 55.42 -0.89 -8.35
CA ALA A 243 56.73 -1.34 -8.81
C ALA A 243 57.69 -1.73 -7.67
N SER A 244 57.57 -1.07 -6.51
CA SER A 244 58.34 -1.41 -5.30
C SER A 244 58.00 -2.81 -4.78
N TYR A 245 56.71 -3.18 -4.81
CA TYR A 245 56.26 -4.53 -4.48
C TYR A 245 56.80 -5.56 -5.47
N ALA A 246 56.74 -5.30 -6.77
CA ALA A 246 57.31 -6.20 -7.78
C ALA A 246 58.81 -6.45 -7.60
N ARG A 247 59.59 -5.43 -7.20
CA ARG A 247 61.02 -5.59 -6.85
C ARG A 247 61.23 -6.46 -5.61
N ARG A 248 60.45 -6.23 -4.53
CA ARG A 248 60.52 -7.06 -3.30
C ARG A 248 60.20 -8.52 -3.60
N LEU A 249 59.21 -8.74 -4.47
CA LEU A 249 58.82 -10.05 -4.93
C LEU A 249 59.94 -10.74 -5.73
N GLN A 250 60.49 -10.03 -6.71
CA GLN A 250 61.62 -10.49 -7.52
C GLN A 250 62.82 -10.87 -6.65
N TYR A 251 63.18 -10.01 -5.68
CA TYR A 251 64.27 -10.29 -4.75
C TYR A 251 63.97 -11.53 -3.90
N THR A 252 62.76 -11.65 -3.35
CA THR A 252 62.34 -12.82 -2.56
C THR A 252 62.54 -14.11 -3.36
N ILE A 253 62.09 -14.13 -4.62
CA ILE A 253 62.23 -15.28 -5.52
C ILE A 253 63.70 -15.57 -5.84
N GLN A 254 64.52 -14.56 -6.13
CA GLN A 254 65.95 -14.72 -6.43
C GLN A 254 66.75 -15.25 -5.24
N THR A 255 66.30 -15.00 -4.00
CA THR A 255 66.95 -15.53 -2.79
C THR A 255 66.58 -16.98 -2.46
N LEU A 256 65.61 -17.57 -3.16
CA LEU A 256 65.25 -18.97 -2.93
C LEU A 256 66.38 -19.90 -3.40
N PRO A 257 66.72 -20.93 -2.62
CA PRO A 257 67.74 -21.88 -3.02
C PRO A 257 67.24 -22.72 -4.21
N ALA A 258 68.12 -23.00 -5.15
CA ALA A 258 67.82 -23.90 -6.27
C ALA A 258 67.53 -25.34 -5.80
N SER A 259 68.05 -25.73 -4.62
CA SER A 259 67.75 -27.00 -3.96
C SER A 259 67.84 -26.83 -2.45
N ALA A 260 66.88 -27.41 -1.71
CA ALA A 260 66.86 -27.46 -0.26
C ALA A 260 66.82 -28.92 0.20
N GLY A 261 67.94 -29.44 0.71
CA GLY A 261 68.01 -30.81 1.22
C GLY A 261 67.62 -31.90 0.22
N GLY A 262 67.90 -31.70 -1.08
CA GLY A 262 67.52 -32.61 -2.16
C GLY A 262 66.11 -32.39 -2.73
N TRP A 263 65.45 -31.29 -2.36
CA TRP A 263 64.17 -30.85 -2.92
C TRP A 263 64.34 -29.62 -3.80
N ARG A 264 63.65 -29.56 -4.93
CA ARG A 264 63.72 -28.45 -5.89
C ARG A 264 62.37 -27.73 -5.99
N PRO A 265 62.33 -26.39 -6.08
CA PRO A 265 61.10 -25.69 -6.41
C PRO A 265 60.67 -26.04 -7.85
N VAL A 266 59.40 -26.37 -8.05
CA VAL A 266 58.81 -26.68 -9.37
C VAL A 266 57.78 -25.64 -9.79
N ALA A 267 57.12 -24.98 -8.83
CA ALA A 267 56.24 -23.87 -9.09
C ALA A 267 56.30 -22.86 -7.94
N ILE A 268 56.19 -21.58 -8.26
CA ILE A 268 56.07 -20.49 -7.30
C ILE A 268 54.88 -19.66 -7.75
N SER A 269 53.85 -19.54 -6.90
CA SER A 269 52.68 -18.71 -7.16
C SER A 269 52.57 -17.64 -6.09
N CYS A 270 52.67 -16.38 -6.49
CA CYS A 270 52.63 -15.25 -5.59
C CYS A 270 51.41 -14.39 -5.85
N ASN A 271 50.66 -14.10 -4.80
CA ASN A 271 49.61 -13.09 -4.78
C ASN A 271 50.08 -11.86 -3.97
N THR A 272 49.23 -10.85 -3.84
CA THR A 272 49.55 -9.58 -3.14
C THR A 272 49.95 -9.72 -1.66
N ARG A 273 49.77 -10.90 -1.03
CA ARG A 273 50.07 -11.16 0.39
C ARG A 273 51.15 -12.21 0.60
N GLU A 274 51.12 -13.30 -0.14
CA GLU A 274 51.99 -14.46 0.08
C GLU A 274 52.41 -15.13 -1.24
N CYS A 275 53.53 -15.83 -1.17
CA CYS A 275 54.07 -16.71 -2.19
C CYS A 275 53.97 -18.15 -1.71
N GLU A 276 53.25 -18.98 -2.46
CA GLU A 276 53.23 -20.42 -2.30
C GLU A 276 54.30 -21.06 -3.20
N ILE A 277 55.19 -21.83 -2.61
CA ILE A 277 56.23 -22.58 -3.29
C ILE A 277 55.88 -24.05 -3.25
N GLN A 278 55.87 -24.68 -4.41
CA GLN A 278 55.75 -26.12 -4.55
C GLN A 278 57.14 -26.72 -4.74
N TRP A 279 57.49 -27.64 -3.85
CA TRP A 279 58.75 -28.37 -3.83
C TRP A 279 58.53 -29.79 -4.34
N ARG A 280 59.46 -30.29 -5.13
CA ARG A 280 59.53 -31.68 -5.58
C ARG A 280 60.80 -32.34 -5.09
N ARG A 281 60.68 -33.57 -4.60
CA ARG A 281 61.83 -34.37 -4.15
C ARG A 281 62.65 -34.87 -5.34
N LEU A 282 63.97 -34.78 -5.22
CA LEU A 282 64.92 -35.40 -6.14
C LEU A 282 65.68 -36.55 -5.44
N GLU A 283 66.52 -37.26 -6.19
CA GLU A 283 67.39 -38.29 -5.62
C GLU A 283 68.25 -37.72 -4.49
N GLY A 284 68.29 -38.44 -3.36
CA GLY A 284 68.99 -38.01 -2.15
C GLY A 284 68.21 -37.05 -1.24
N GLY A 285 67.00 -36.65 -1.62
CA GLY A 285 66.13 -35.83 -0.78
C GLY A 285 65.41 -36.61 0.32
N THR A 286 65.47 -36.10 1.56
CA THR A 286 64.72 -36.62 2.72
C THR A 286 63.88 -35.52 3.36
N PHE A 287 62.86 -35.88 4.14
CA PHE A 287 62.02 -34.91 4.86
C PHE A 287 62.83 -34.14 5.91
N ASP A 288 63.71 -34.81 6.65
CA ASP A 288 64.52 -34.18 7.70
C ASP A 288 65.45 -33.10 7.12
N LEU A 289 66.05 -33.35 5.95
CA LEU A 289 66.91 -32.39 5.28
C LEU A 289 66.12 -31.18 4.78
N LEU A 290 64.91 -31.40 4.23
CA LEU A 290 64.02 -30.30 3.84
C LEU A 290 63.66 -29.44 5.04
N LEU A 291 63.14 -30.05 6.10
CA LEU A 291 62.68 -29.33 7.30
C LEU A 291 63.82 -28.64 8.05
N SER A 292 65.05 -29.16 7.96
CA SER A 292 66.23 -28.51 8.53
C SER A 292 66.60 -27.19 7.84
N GLN A 293 66.32 -27.07 6.54
CA GLN A 293 66.63 -25.89 5.74
C GLN A 293 65.41 -24.98 5.56
N ARG A 294 64.21 -25.57 5.53
CA ARG A 294 62.90 -24.95 5.30
C ARG A 294 61.92 -25.44 6.38
N PRO A 295 62.02 -24.92 7.61
CA PRO A 295 61.19 -25.39 8.73
C PRO A 295 59.69 -25.12 8.56
N ASN A 296 59.32 -24.21 7.65
CA ASN A 296 57.93 -23.87 7.34
C ASN A 296 57.34 -24.70 6.19
N ALA A 297 58.10 -25.65 5.64
CA ALA A 297 57.59 -26.53 4.59
C ALA A 297 56.60 -27.56 5.15
N LEU A 298 55.47 -27.71 4.47
CA LEU A 298 54.40 -28.68 4.73
C LEU A 298 54.55 -29.84 3.76
N ILE A 299 54.77 -31.05 4.30
CA ILE A 299 54.86 -32.26 3.48
C ILE A 299 53.45 -32.65 3.02
N VAL A 300 53.25 -32.74 1.71
CA VAL A 300 51.96 -33.12 1.12
C VAL A 300 51.94 -34.63 0.85
N ASP A 301 52.98 -35.16 0.22
CA ASP A 301 53.16 -36.58 -0.05
C ASP A 301 54.65 -36.97 -0.09
N LEU A 302 54.96 -38.17 -0.61
CA LEU A 302 56.34 -38.69 -0.65
C LEU A 302 57.30 -37.82 -1.48
N ASP A 303 56.79 -37.15 -2.52
CA ASP A 303 57.61 -36.42 -3.48
C ASP A 303 57.19 -34.95 -3.63
N HIS A 304 56.17 -34.47 -2.90
CA HIS A 304 55.70 -33.09 -2.92
C HIS A 304 55.62 -32.45 -1.53
N ALA A 305 56.02 -31.19 -1.45
CA ALA A 305 55.86 -30.34 -0.27
C ALA A 305 55.49 -28.91 -0.69
N THR A 306 54.82 -28.16 0.19
CA THR A 306 54.44 -26.78 -0.05
C THR A 306 54.98 -25.85 1.03
N GLU A 307 55.26 -24.60 0.69
CA GLU A 307 55.72 -23.60 1.66
C GLU A 307 55.10 -22.24 1.33
N ALA A 308 54.54 -21.56 2.33
CA ALA A 308 54.05 -20.20 2.18
C ALA A 308 55.07 -19.20 2.76
N LEU A 309 55.45 -18.20 1.98
CA LEU A 309 56.35 -17.11 2.40
C LEU A 309 55.72 -15.75 2.13
N ALA A 310 55.88 -14.83 3.07
CA ALA A 310 55.63 -13.42 2.81
C ALA A 310 56.82 -12.81 2.04
N PRO A 311 56.58 -11.97 1.02
CA PRO A 311 57.64 -11.19 0.38
C PRO A 311 58.39 -10.33 1.41
N VAL A 312 59.69 -10.15 1.24
CA VAL A 312 60.50 -9.34 2.17
C VAL A 312 60.00 -7.89 2.23
N ASP A 313 60.06 -7.26 3.41
CA ASP A 313 59.56 -5.89 3.62
C ASP A 313 60.43 -4.81 2.95
N ALA A 314 61.74 -5.06 2.79
CA ALA A 314 62.69 -4.15 2.16
C ALA A 314 63.75 -4.91 1.36
N VAL A 315 64.10 -4.38 0.18
CA VAL A 315 65.25 -4.85 -0.60
C VAL A 315 66.49 -4.10 -0.10
N PRO A 316 67.59 -4.79 0.26
CA PRO A 316 68.81 -4.10 0.66
C PRO A 316 69.35 -3.24 -0.49
N PRO A 317 69.83 -2.01 -0.23
CA PRO A 317 70.35 -1.14 -1.27
C PRO A 317 71.54 -1.81 -1.95
N VAL A 318 71.52 -1.86 -3.29
CA VAL A 318 72.61 -2.41 -4.09
C VAL A 318 73.89 -1.63 -3.77
N ALA A 319 74.79 -2.22 -2.99
CA ALA A 319 76.07 -1.62 -2.68
C ALA A 319 76.83 -1.39 -4.01
N LYS A 320 77.03 -0.10 -4.35
CA LYS A 320 77.83 0.31 -5.51
C LYS A 320 79.19 -0.41 -5.43
N ARG A 321 79.50 -1.21 -6.46
CA ARG A 321 80.83 -1.78 -6.68
C ARG A 321 81.88 -0.67 -6.56
N ALA A 322 82.81 -0.83 -5.65
CA ALA A 322 83.97 0.04 -5.50
C ALA A 322 84.92 -0.11 -6.70
N SER A 323 85.21 0.99 -7.38
CA SER A 323 86.41 1.31 -8.19
C SER A 323 86.15 2.66 -8.87
N ALA A 324 87.03 3.64 -8.98
CA ALA A 324 88.39 3.84 -8.50
C ALA A 324 88.63 5.38 -8.51
N THR A 325 89.48 5.84 -7.61
CA THR A 325 89.90 7.24 -7.44
C THR A 325 90.61 7.77 -8.70
N THR A 326 90.17 8.90 -9.29
CA THR A 326 91.06 9.92 -9.90
C THR A 326 90.34 11.28 -10.05
N VAL A 327 90.73 12.22 -9.21
CA VAL A 327 90.93 13.68 -9.35
C VAL A 327 90.25 14.45 -10.52
N LYS A 328 89.38 15.43 -10.15
CA LYS A 328 89.20 16.84 -10.64
C LYS A 328 89.64 17.18 -12.08
N SER A 329 88.86 17.85 -12.94
CA SER A 329 88.08 19.09 -12.72
C SER A 329 87.13 19.45 -13.89
N ALA A 330 85.91 19.87 -13.54
CA ALA A 330 85.12 20.98 -14.08
C ALA A 330 85.08 21.29 -15.60
N ALA A 331 83.98 20.88 -16.24
CA ALA A 331 83.21 21.68 -17.21
C ALA A 331 81.73 21.23 -17.25
N GLN A 332 80.89 21.91 -16.46
CA GLN A 332 79.54 22.41 -16.81
C GLN A 332 78.69 21.51 -17.76
N ARG A 333 78.07 20.43 -17.26
CA ARG A 333 76.67 20.33 -16.75
C ARG A 333 75.61 21.07 -17.56
N LEU A 334 74.95 20.34 -18.44
CA LEU A 334 73.48 20.22 -18.61
C LEU A 334 73.25 18.87 -19.32
N THR A 335 73.36 17.79 -18.56
CA THR A 335 73.06 16.42 -18.96
C THR A 335 72.33 15.78 -17.81
N ASP A 336 71.13 15.26 -18.09
CA ASP A 336 70.46 14.15 -17.42
C ASP A 336 70.87 13.89 -15.97
N ASP A 337 70.18 14.54 -15.04
CA ASP A 337 70.06 14.05 -13.68
C ASP A 337 69.00 12.94 -13.66
N GLU A 338 69.34 11.76 -14.19
CA GLU A 338 68.75 10.48 -13.76
C GLU A 338 69.68 9.86 -12.71
N ASP A 339 69.68 10.38 -11.47
CA ASP A 339 70.41 9.71 -10.37
C ASP A 339 69.96 10.22 -8.98
N GLU A 340 68.66 10.08 -8.68
CA GLU A 340 68.20 9.79 -7.33
C GLU A 340 67.20 8.63 -7.43
N PRO A 341 67.52 7.41 -6.96
CA PRO A 341 66.49 6.45 -6.64
C PRO A 341 65.83 6.93 -5.35
N ASP A 342 64.90 7.87 -5.49
CA ASP A 342 63.88 8.07 -4.47
C ASP A 342 63.12 6.73 -4.34
N ASP A 343 63.60 5.92 -3.40
CA ASP A 343 62.99 4.65 -2.96
C ASP A 343 61.72 4.93 -2.12
N GLY A 344 61.17 6.14 -2.24
CA GLY A 344 59.87 6.55 -1.76
C GLY A 344 58.76 5.80 -2.49
N ASP A 345 58.44 4.62 -1.97
CA ASP A 345 57.11 4.00 -2.02
C ASP A 345 56.40 4.25 -3.36
N ALA A 346 56.96 3.70 -4.45
CA ALA A 346 56.49 3.89 -5.84
C ALA A 346 55.06 3.32 -6.03
N ARG A 347 54.10 4.08 -5.50
CA ARG A 347 52.67 3.82 -5.53
C ARG A 347 52.17 4.03 -6.94
N VAL A 348 51.15 3.26 -7.26
CA VAL A 348 50.48 3.33 -8.56
C VAL A 348 49.78 4.68 -8.69
N THR A 349 50.18 5.46 -9.69
CA THR A 349 49.60 6.77 -10.00
C THR A 349 48.96 6.73 -11.38
N PRO A 350 47.66 7.04 -11.53
CA PRO A 350 47.04 7.05 -12.84
C PRO A 350 47.66 8.12 -13.74
N VAL A 351 47.90 7.79 -15.01
CA VAL A 351 48.49 8.70 -16.01
C VAL A 351 47.57 8.85 -17.20
N PRO A 352 47.68 9.92 -18.01
CA PRO A 352 46.92 10.05 -19.24
C PRO A 352 47.06 8.81 -20.14
N ARG A 353 45.96 8.30 -20.69
CA ARG A 353 45.98 7.10 -21.55
C ARG A 353 47.02 7.16 -22.68
N THR A 354 47.18 8.32 -23.31
CA THR A 354 48.16 8.51 -24.39
C THR A 354 49.60 8.40 -23.91
N GLN A 355 49.89 8.85 -22.68
CA GLN A 355 51.20 8.71 -22.06
C GLN A 355 51.49 7.24 -21.72
N PHE A 356 50.51 6.53 -21.14
CA PHE A 356 50.64 5.09 -20.86
C PHE A 356 50.95 4.28 -22.13
N MET A 357 50.21 4.52 -23.22
CA MET A 357 50.45 3.81 -24.48
C MET A 357 51.84 4.10 -25.07
N ARG A 358 52.38 5.31 -24.87
CA ARG A 358 53.72 5.69 -25.34
C ARG A 358 54.83 5.08 -24.50
N THR A 359 54.66 4.95 -23.19
CA THR A 359 55.69 4.43 -22.29
C THR A 359 55.58 2.92 -22.11
N ALA A 360 54.53 2.47 -21.43
CA ALA A 360 54.28 1.07 -21.15
C ALA A 360 53.91 0.30 -22.42
N GLY A 361 53.04 0.85 -23.27
CA GLY A 361 52.61 0.21 -24.52
C GLY A 361 53.78 -0.06 -25.48
N ALA A 362 54.65 0.93 -25.71
CA ALA A 362 55.85 0.74 -26.53
C ALA A 362 56.81 -0.31 -25.96
N ARG A 363 56.98 -0.33 -24.62
CA ARG A 363 57.82 -1.35 -23.97
C ARG A 363 57.21 -2.73 -24.11
N LEU A 364 55.91 -2.87 -23.87
CA LEU A 364 55.17 -4.12 -24.05
C LEU A 364 55.28 -4.64 -25.49
N GLN A 365 55.20 -3.77 -26.50
CA GLN A 365 55.46 -4.16 -27.90
C GLN A 365 56.89 -4.69 -28.08
N SER A 366 57.90 -3.98 -27.60
CA SER A 366 59.30 -4.44 -27.70
C SER A 366 59.53 -5.78 -26.99
N LEU A 367 58.85 -6.00 -25.86
CA LEU A 367 58.89 -7.22 -25.09
C LEU A 367 58.18 -8.38 -25.81
N GLY A 368 57.12 -8.09 -26.55
CA GLY A 368 56.46 -9.03 -27.47
C GLY A 368 57.37 -9.46 -28.62
N ASP A 369 58.16 -8.53 -29.17
CA ASP A 369 59.15 -8.84 -30.22
C ASP A 369 60.26 -9.80 -29.73
N TYR A 370 60.53 -9.82 -28.41
CA TYR A 370 61.44 -10.79 -27.77
C TYR A 370 60.77 -12.15 -27.46
N GLY A 371 59.54 -12.38 -27.92
CA GLY A 371 58.82 -13.65 -27.79
C GLY A 371 58.02 -13.82 -26.49
N MET A 372 57.63 -12.71 -25.84
CA MET A 372 56.71 -12.76 -24.70
C MET A 372 55.25 -12.62 -25.16
N ASP A 373 54.35 -13.37 -24.54
CA ASP A 373 52.92 -13.25 -24.75
C ASP A 373 52.38 -12.13 -23.86
N ILE A 374 51.77 -11.11 -24.47
CA ILE A 374 51.37 -9.88 -23.80
C ILE A 374 49.96 -9.51 -24.24
N SER A 375 49.12 -9.19 -23.27
CA SER A 375 47.77 -8.67 -23.53
C SER A 375 47.41 -7.51 -22.62
N LEU A 376 46.59 -6.61 -23.15
CA LEU A 376 46.00 -5.46 -22.47
C LEU A 376 44.50 -5.42 -22.76
N SER A 377 43.67 -5.32 -21.73
CA SER A 377 42.24 -5.08 -21.91
C SER A 377 41.95 -3.59 -22.18
N MET A 378 40.77 -3.29 -22.73
CA MET A 378 40.31 -1.91 -22.85
C MET A 378 40.04 -1.34 -21.44
N PRO A 379 40.47 -0.11 -21.13
CA PRO A 379 40.26 0.45 -19.81
C PRO A 379 38.82 0.92 -19.63
N GLU A 380 38.21 0.57 -18.50
CA GLU A 380 36.84 0.95 -18.12
C GLU A 380 36.85 1.88 -16.89
N PRO A 381 35.96 2.88 -16.82
CA PRO A 381 35.89 3.79 -15.66
C PRO A 381 35.63 3.04 -14.35
N LEU A 382 36.38 3.36 -13.30
CA LEU A 382 36.13 2.87 -11.94
C LEU A 382 34.72 3.25 -11.46
N VAL A 383 34.30 4.47 -11.79
CA VAL A 383 32.95 4.99 -11.53
C VAL A 383 32.51 5.80 -12.74
N ASN A 384 31.32 5.49 -13.27
CA ASN A 384 30.74 6.27 -14.34
C ASN A 384 30.32 7.64 -13.81
N ALA A 385 30.96 8.71 -14.31
CA ALA A 385 30.55 10.07 -13.99
C ALA A 385 29.12 10.32 -14.52
N PRO A 386 28.23 10.95 -13.75
CA PRO A 386 26.89 11.26 -14.25
C PRO A 386 27.01 12.22 -15.45
N PRO A 387 26.24 12.00 -16.53
CA PRO A 387 26.40 12.75 -17.79
C PRO A 387 26.17 14.26 -17.63
N GLN A 388 25.42 14.66 -16.60
CA GLN A 388 25.13 16.05 -16.26
C GLN A 388 26.32 16.82 -15.66
N VAL A 389 27.35 16.10 -15.17
CA VAL A 389 28.47 16.66 -14.40
C VAL A 389 29.83 16.36 -15.02
N ALA A 390 29.91 15.43 -15.98
CA ALA A 390 31.15 14.95 -16.59
C ALA A 390 32.03 16.03 -17.26
N GLY A 391 31.49 17.21 -17.59
CA GLY A 391 32.22 18.32 -18.19
C GLY A 391 32.58 19.48 -17.25
N ARG A 392 32.24 19.40 -15.96
CA ARG A 392 32.50 20.49 -15.01
C ARG A 392 33.91 20.41 -14.42
N SER A 393 34.53 21.57 -14.21
CA SER A 393 35.92 21.67 -13.69
C SER A 393 36.07 21.26 -12.23
N ASP A 394 34.98 21.17 -11.46
CA ASP A 394 34.96 20.76 -10.05
C ASP A 394 34.80 19.24 -9.84
N VAL A 395 34.71 18.49 -10.95
CA VAL A 395 34.63 17.03 -10.97
C VAL A 395 36.01 16.46 -11.28
N PRO A 396 36.59 15.61 -10.40
CA PRO A 396 37.88 14.99 -10.68
C PRO A 396 37.80 14.11 -11.93
N PRO A 397 38.86 14.07 -12.75
CA PRO A 397 38.87 13.26 -13.96
C PRO A 397 38.58 11.80 -13.63
N PRO A 398 37.77 11.10 -14.44
CA PRO A 398 37.52 9.69 -14.22
C PRO A 398 38.85 8.93 -14.26
N ILE A 399 39.00 7.96 -13.36
CA ILE A 399 40.08 6.99 -13.45
C ILE A 399 39.49 5.76 -14.10
N ALA A 400 40.08 5.32 -15.21
CA ALA A 400 39.76 4.07 -15.84
C ALA A 400 40.83 3.02 -15.51
N LYS A 401 40.41 1.76 -15.42
CA LYS A 401 41.30 0.62 -15.17
C LYS A 401 41.20 -0.40 -16.28
N GLY A 402 42.33 -1.00 -16.63
CA GLY A 402 42.39 -2.16 -17.53
C GLY A 402 43.32 -3.23 -16.97
N GLU A 403 43.18 -4.44 -17.45
CA GLU A 403 43.99 -5.59 -17.07
C GLU A 403 45.18 -5.71 -18.01
N TRP A 404 46.33 -6.12 -17.48
CA TRP A 404 47.52 -6.48 -18.25
C TRP A 404 47.96 -7.91 -17.89
N LYS A 405 48.45 -8.63 -18.89
CA LYS A 405 49.09 -9.95 -18.70
C LYS A 405 50.38 -10.03 -19.51
N MET A 406 51.36 -10.72 -18.94
CA MET A 406 52.65 -10.99 -19.56
C MET A 406 53.08 -12.40 -19.21
N ALA A 407 53.41 -13.22 -20.20
CA ALA A 407 53.97 -14.54 -20.00
C ALA A 407 55.17 -14.76 -20.92
N GLY A 408 56.15 -15.53 -20.47
CA GLY A 408 57.37 -15.76 -21.24
C GLY A 408 58.38 -16.64 -20.53
N HIS A 409 59.59 -16.69 -21.08
CA HIS A 409 60.69 -17.44 -20.48
C HIS A 409 61.14 -16.80 -19.16
N LEU A 410 61.45 -17.60 -18.14
CA LEU A 410 61.81 -17.14 -16.79
C LEU A 410 62.96 -16.11 -16.77
N ALA A 411 63.87 -16.17 -17.74
CA ALA A 411 64.96 -15.19 -17.90
C ALA A 411 64.48 -13.73 -18.04
N PHE A 412 63.22 -13.50 -18.43
CA PHE A 412 62.65 -12.16 -18.58
C PHE A 412 61.81 -11.70 -17.39
N VAL A 413 61.74 -12.47 -16.29
CA VAL A 413 60.92 -12.12 -15.11
C VAL A 413 61.28 -10.74 -14.53
N ASP A 414 62.56 -10.36 -14.59
CA ASP A 414 63.07 -9.05 -14.16
C ASP A 414 62.46 -7.88 -14.97
N SER A 415 61.92 -8.15 -16.16
CA SER A 415 61.26 -7.16 -17.00
C SER A 415 59.94 -6.67 -16.40
N VAL A 416 59.30 -7.44 -15.51
CA VAL A 416 58.03 -7.07 -14.86
C VAL A 416 58.21 -5.84 -13.98
N ALA A 417 59.16 -5.87 -13.04
CA ALA A 417 59.45 -4.73 -12.17
C ALA A 417 59.93 -3.52 -13.00
N GLY A 418 60.79 -3.75 -14.00
CA GLY A 418 61.29 -2.70 -14.89
C GLY A 418 60.24 -2.06 -15.81
N LEU A 419 59.15 -2.78 -16.13
CA LEU A 419 57.99 -2.23 -16.81
C LEU A 419 57.19 -1.35 -15.85
N MET A 420 56.85 -1.88 -14.67
CA MET A 420 56.02 -1.18 -13.68
C MET A 420 56.67 0.12 -13.18
N MET A 421 58.00 0.13 -13.00
CA MET A 421 58.76 1.35 -12.64
C MET A 421 58.60 2.46 -13.67
N ARG A 422 58.69 2.13 -14.96
CA ARG A 422 58.61 3.10 -16.05
C ARG A 422 57.19 3.56 -16.32
N ALA A 423 56.22 2.67 -16.13
CA ALA A 423 54.82 2.97 -16.33
C ALA A 423 54.28 3.83 -15.18
N GLY A 424 54.69 3.54 -13.94
CA GLY A 424 54.26 4.26 -12.73
C GLY A 424 52.78 4.09 -12.36
N ASN A 425 52.00 3.43 -13.22
CA ASN A 425 50.55 3.34 -13.15
C ASN A 425 50.03 1.88 -13.20
N MET A 426 50.88 0.90 -12.89
CA MET A 426 50.56 -0.52 -12.96
C MET A 426 50.69 -1.18 -11.57
N SER A 427 49.72 -1.99 -11.19
CA SER A 427 49.78 -2.91 -10.05
C SER A 427 50.03 -4.34 -10.52
N LEU A 428 50.62 -5.16 -9.65
CA LEU A 428 50.81 -6.60 -9.84
C LEU A 428 49.88 -7.35 -8.89
N HIS A 429 49.05 -8.24 -9.43
CA HIS A 429 48.16 -9.09 -8.62
C HIS A 429 48.74 -10.47 -8.40
N GLU A 430 49.29 -11.05 -9.46
CA GLU A 430 49.74 -12.43 -9.47
C GLU A 430 51.02 -12.57 -10.30
N LEU A 431 51.95 -13.35 -9.77
CA LEU A 431 53.15 -13.81 -10.47
C LEU A 431 53.28 -15.31 -10.25
N THR A 432 53.21 -16.07 -11.33
CA THR A 432 53.41 -17.51 -11.34
C THR A 432 54.69 -17.83 -12.09
N ILE A 433 55.53 -18.69 -11.52
CA ILE A 433 56.74 -19.22 -12.12
C ILE A 433 56.63 -20.74 -12.12
N VAL A 434 56.90 -21.36 -13.26
CA VAL A 434 56.95 -22.82 -13.42
C VAL A 434 58.37 -23.19 -13.83
N ILE A 435 59.01 -24.04 -13.03
CA ILE A 435 60.39 -24.52 -13.17
C ILE A 435 60.35 -26.02 -13.47
N ASP A 436 59.76 -26.36 -14.61
CA ASP A 436 59.79 -27.74 -15.13
C ASP A 436 61.11 -28.06 -15.83
N ASP A 437 61.34 -29.35 -16.12
CA ASP A 437 62.58 -29.84 -16.76
C ASP A 437 62.65 -29.54 -18.27
N THR A 438 61.64 -28.88 -18.84
CA THR A 438 61.58 -28.62 -20.28
C THR A 438 61.88 -27.16 -20.59
N LYS A 439 61.11 -26.21 -20.03
CA LYS A 439 61.24 -24.76 -20.28
C LYS A 439 60.71 -23.97 -19.08
N PRO A 440 61.58 -23.29 -18.32
CA PRO A 440 61.12 -22.47 -17.21
C PRO A 440 60.39 -21.23 -17.75
N VAL A 441 59.15 -21.05 -17.31
CA VAL A 441 58.27 -19.96 -17.76
C VAL A 441 57.73 -19.17 -16.58
N PHE A 442 57.35 -17.93 -16.82
CA PHE A 442 56.61 -17.11 -15.89
C PHE A 442 55.34 -16.56 -16.54
N SER A 443 54.37 -16.22 -15.70
CA SER A 443 53.16 -15.48 -16.05
C SER A 443 52.92 -14.43 -14.97
N ALA A 444 52.71 -13.18 -15.36
CA ALA A 444 52.42 -12.06 -14.48
C ALA A 444 51.15 -11.37 -14.97
N GLN A 445 50.28 -10.99 -14.04
CA GLN A 445 49.07 -10.24 -14.35
C GLN A 445 48.75 -9.18 -13.30
N GLY A 446 48.06 -8.14 -13.74
CA GLY A 446 47.71 -7.03 -12.87
C GLY A 446 46.80 -6.02 -13.55
N THR A 447 46.66 -4.85 -12.92
CA THR A 447 45.81 -3.76 -13.42
C THR A 447 46.66 -2.54 -13.73
N TYR A 448 46.33 -1.82 -14.79
CA TYR A 448 46.88 -0.51 -15.11
C TYR A 448 45.78 0.56 -15.01
N TYR A 449 46.16 1.76 -14.59
CA TYR A 449 45.21 2.85 -14.30
C TYR A 449 45.53 4.08 -15.13
N VAL A 450 44.51 4.64 -15.78
CA VAL A 450 44.65 5.82 -16.65
C VAL A 450 43.55 6.84 -16.40
N HIS A 451 43.80 8.09 -16.76
CA HIS A 451 42.80 9.15 -16.85
C HIS A 451 42.24 9.29 -18.27
#